data_AF-A0A8T5U183-F1
#
_entry.id   AF-A0A8T5U183-F1
#
_cell.length_a   1.000
_cell.length_b   1.000
_cell.length_c   1.000
_cell.angle_alpha   90.00
_cell.angle_beta   90.00
_cell.angle_gamma   90.00
#
_symmetry.space_group_name_H-M   'P 1'
#
loop_
_entity.id
_entity.type
_entity.pdbx_description
1 polymer ?
#
loop_
_entity_poly.entity_id
_entity_poly.type
_entity_poly.pdbx_seq_one_letter_code
_entity_poly.pdbx_strand_id
1 'polypeptide(L)'
;MSSTSDKELEKERKKPKLPRTTVSLDKFDDSIIEKLVGYEGQNKSEVIRSIVKKWIGKNADTIQSVYGIIFGDVRREINLIDDKEELEEKIDKLPQFFKRINKIEIDRLAGQLDINSSVLINLILEKGDKLEEKGLNLLIDGVYILKS
;
A
#
# COMPACT_ATOMS: atom_id res chain seq x y z
N MET A 1 42.94 -38.30 44.40
CA MET A 1 41.49 -38.03 44.47
C MET A 1 41.30 -36.82 45.37
N SER A 2 40.62 -35.72 45.03
CA SER A 2 40.05 -35.21 43.80
C SER A 2 39.73 -33.75 44.14
N SER A 3 40.45 -32.78 43.60
CA SER A 3 40.15 -31.36 43.83
C SER A 3 40.59 -30.53 42.62
N THR A 4 40.14 -30.94 41.43
CA THR A 4 40.38 -30.22 40.17
C THR A 4 39.07 -30.08 39.39
N SER A 5 37.95 -29.90 40.09
CA SER A 5 36.62 -29.91 39.47
C SER A 5 35.76 -28.67 39.73
N ASP A 6 36.32 -27.59 40.30
CA ASP A 6 35.57 -26.35 40.54
C ASP A 6 36.01 -25.16 39.67
N LYS A 7 36.93 -25.35 38.70
CA LYS A 7 37.44 -24.26 37.85
C LYS A 7 36.92 -24.21 36.41
N GLU A 8 36.06 -25.13 35.97
CA GLU A 8 35.68 -25.23 34.55
C GLU A 8 34.20 -25.08 34.21
N LEU A 9 33.31 -24.79 35.17
CA LEU A 9 31.86 -24.72 34.88
C LEU A 9 31.23 -23.31 34.82
N GLU A 10 32.02 -22.25 34.93
CA GLU A 10 31.50 -20.86 34.91
C GLU A 10 31.86 -20.06 33.65
N LYS A 11 32.09 -20.76 32.52
CA LYS A 11 32.52 -20.13 31.26
C LYS A 11 31.47 -20.07 30.15
N GLU A 12 30.22 -20.40 30.42
CA GLU A 12 29.16 -20.31 29.41
C GLU A 12 28.08 -19.27 29.76
N ARG A 13 27.77 -18.44 28.75
CA ARG A 13 26.64 -17.49 28.63
C ARG A 13 26.86 -16.03 29.06
N LYS A 14 28.05 -15.46 28.80
CA LYS A 14 28.08 -14.02 28.49
C LYS A 14 27.58 -13.83 27.06
N LYS A 15 26.26 -13.69 26.88
CA LYS A 15 25.68 -13.18 25.62
C LYS A 15 26.45 -11.89 25.26
N PRO A 16 26.90 -11.70 24.00
CA PRO A 16 27.50 -10.43 23.62
C PRO A 16 26.47 -9.34 23.96
N LYS A 17 26.82 -8.44 24.89
CA LYS A 17 26.00 -7.26 25.14
C LYS A 17 26.04 -6.51 23.82
N LEU A 18 24.93 -6.59 23.07
CA LEU A 18 24.72 -5.74 21.89
C LEU A 18 25.08 -4.32 22.35
N PRO A 19 25.97 -3.61 21.62
CA PRO A 19 26.25 -2.24 21.95
C PRO A 19 24.89 -1.54 22.03
N ARG A 20 24.63 -0.92 23.18
CA ARG A 20 23.38 -0.20 23.41
C ARG A 20 23.49 1.07 22.56
N THR A 21 23.13 0.94 21.29
CA THR A 21 23.09 2.06 20.37
C THR A 21 21.89 2.91 20.77
N THR A 22 22.14 3.90 21.63
CA THR A 22 21.23 5.04 21.77
C THR A 22 21.31 5.82 20.47
N VAL A 23 20.46 5.43 19.52
CA VAL A 23 20.18 6.27 18.36
C VAL A 23 19.34 7.42 18.88
N SER A 24 19.81 8.65 18.75
CA SER A 24 18.95 9.82 18.94
C SER A 24 17.79 9.69 17.96
N LEU A 25 16.55 9.92 18.40
CA LEU A 25 15.35 9.81 17.57
C LEU A 25 15.56 10.50 16.21
N ASP A 26 16.16 11.70 16.21
CA ASP A 26 16.53 12.45 15.00
C ASP A 26 17.35 11.64 13.97
N LYS A 27 18.32 10.84 14.40
CA LYS A 27 19.18 10.04 13.49
C LYS A 27 18.46 8.80 12.97
N PHE A 28 17.56 8.24 13.78
CA PHE A 28 16.74 7.11 13.37
C PHE A 28 15.71 7.56 12.34
N ASP A 29 15.07 8.71 12.61
CA ASP A 29 14.07 9.33 11.76
C ASP A 29 14.67 9.75 10.42
N ASP A 30 15.84 10.40 10.42
CA ASP A 30 16.55 10.76 9.19
C ASP A 30 16.97 9.54 8.37
N SER A 31 17.44 8.46 9.02
CA SER A 31 17.85 7.24 8.32
C SER A 31 16.66 6.49 7.71
N ILE A 32 15.50 6.53 8.36
CA ILE A 32 14.26 5.96 7.82
C ILE A 32 13.76 6.82 6.64
N ILE A 33 13.73 8.13 6.81
CA ILE A 33 13.28 9.06 5.76
C ILE A 33 14.18 8.93 4.53
N GLU A 34 15.51 8.87 4.71
CA GLU A 34 16.44 8.68 3.59
C GLU A 34 16.25 7.37 2.84
N LYS A 35 15.86 6.29 3.52
CA LYS A 35 15.54 5.01 2.88
C LYS A 35 14.18 5.01 2.16
N LEU A 36 13.27 5.87 2.58
CA LEU A 36 11.94 6.01 1.98
C LEU A 36 11.91 7.01 0.81
N VAL A 37 12.93 7.88 0.69
CA VAL A 37 13.15 8.69 -0.51
C VAL A 37 13.39 7.77 -1.71
N GLY A 38 12.58 7.96 -2.76
CA GLY A 38 12.54 7.10 -3.95
C GLY A 38 11.48 6.00 -3.91
N TYR A 39 10.98 5.64 -2.72
CA TYR A 39 9.87 4.67 -2.56
C TYR A 39 8.53 5.36 -2.32
N GLU A 40 8.48 6.39 -1.47
CA GLU A 40 7.25 7.11 -1.11
C GLU A 40 7.21 8.58 -1.58
N GLY A 41 8.31 9.11 -2.12
CA GLY A 41 8.41 10.48 -2.59
C GLY A 41 9.80 10.81 -3.14
N GLN A 42 9.92 11.87 -3.93
CA GLN A 42 11.18 12.26 -4.57
C GLN A 42 12.10 13.06 -3.64
N ASN A 43 11.55 13.64 -2.58
CA ASN A 43 12.30 14.42 -1.61
C ASN A 43 11.85 14.13 -0.16
N LYS A 44 12.70 14.49 0.81
CA LYS A 44 12.44 14.24 2.25
C LYS A 44 11.11 14.82 2.71
N SER A 45 10.74 16.02 2.25
CA SER A 45 9.49 16.68 2.63
C SER A 45 8.24 15.95 2.13
N GLU A 46 8.32 15.37 0.94
CA GLU A 46 7.24 14.58 0.33
C GLU A 46 7.06 13.25 1.03
N VAL A 47 8.17 12.58 1.38
CA VAL A 47 8.17 11.37 2.20
C VAL A 47 7.57 11.65 3.58
N ILE A 48 7.99 12.72 4.25
CA ILE A 48 7.41 13.13 5.54
C ILE A 48 5.91 13.41 5.40
N ARG A 49 5.50 14.12 4.34
CA ARG A 49 4.09 14.39 4.07
C ARG A 49 3.30 13.09 3.85
N SER A 50 3.85 12.12 3.12
CA SER A 50 3.25 10.78 2.93
C SER A 50 3.09 10.05 4.26
N ILE A 51 4.15 9.98 5.07
CA ILE A 51 4.13 9.33 6.38
C ILE A 51 3.08 9.96 7.30
N VAL A 52 3.05 11.30 7.35
CA VAL A 52 2.08 12.04 8.16
C VAL A 52 0.66 11.79 7.65
N LYS A 53 0.43 11.81 6.33
CA LYS A 53 -0.89 11.50 5.73
C LYS A 53 -1.35 10.10 6.11
N LYS A 54 -0.49 9.08 5.96
CA LYS A 54 -0.78 7.68 6.32
C LYS A 54 -1.02 7.50 7.82
N TRP A 55 -0.23 8.20 8.66
CA TRP A 55 -0.38 8.15 10.10
C TRP A 55 -1.71 8.78 10.55
N ILE A 56 -2.07 9.94 9.99
CA ILE A 56 -3.36 10.60 10.25
C ILE A 56 -4.50 9.70 9.81
N GLY A 57 -4.43 9.11 8.61
CA GLY A 57 -5.47 8.18 8.12
C GLY A 57 -5.70 7.00 9.06
N LYS A 58 -4.62 6.38 9.58
CA LYS A 58 -4.71 5.23 10.50
C LYS A 58 -5.10 5.59 11.93
N ASN A 59 -4.79 6.80 12.38
CA ASN A 59 -4.99 7.22 13.78
C ASN A 59 -6.05 8.30 13.95
N ALA A 60 -6.82 8.62 12.91
CA ALA A 60 -7.81 9.70 12.92
C ALA A 60 -8.77 9.62 14.13
N ASP A 61 -9.22 8.42 14.49
CA ASP A 61 -10.14 8.21 15.62
C ASP A 61 -9.44 8.50 16.98
N THR A 62 -8.17 8.15 17.10
CA THR A 62 -7.33 8.49 18.27
C THR A 62 -7.07 9.99 18.34
N ILE A 63 -6.82 10.65 17.19
CA ILE A 63 -6.57 12.10 17.18
C ILE A 63 -7.86 12.86 17.53
N GLN A 64 -9.00 12.41 17.03
CA GLN A 64 -10.30 13.00 17.36
C GLN A 64 -10.63 12.84 18.86
N SER A 65 -10.39 11.66 19.44
CA SER A 65 -10.70 11.39 20.84
C SER A 65 -9.74 12.04 21.84
N VAL A 66 -8.45 12.14 21.50
CA VAL A 66 -7.41 12.67 22.40
C VAL A 66 -7.22 14.18 22.24
N TYR A 67 -7.30 14.70 21.01
CA TYR A 67 -7.00 16.10 20.69
C TYR A 67 -8.22 16.91 20.25
N GLY A 68 -9.40 16.29 20.11
CA GLY A 68 -10.63 16.99 19.73
C GLY A 68 -10.65 17.53 18.30
N ILE A 69 -9.68 17.14 17.46
CA ILE A 69 -9.56 17.62 16.08
C ILE A 69 -10.48 16.77 15.19
N ILE A 70 -11.45 17.40 14.54
CA ILE A 70 -12.43 16.74 13.67
C ILE A 70 -11.86 16.69 12.24
N PHE A 71 -11.35 15.53 11.82
CA PHE A 71 -10.85 15.30 10.45
C PHE A 71 -11.95 14.89 9.47
N GLY A 72 -13.22 15.24 9.71
CA GLY A 72 -14.36 14.73 8.93
C GLY A 72 -14.21 14.91 7.41
N ASP A 73 -13.71 16.07 7.00
CA ASP A 73 -13.49 16.39 5.57
C ASP A 73 -12.17 15.81 5.06
N VAL A 74 -11.11 15.86 5.87
CA VAL A 74 -9.79 15.30 5.54
C VAL A 74 -9.84 13.77 5.38
N ARG A 75 -10.68 13.07 6.16
CA ARG A 75 -10.88 11.63 6.06
C ARG A 75 -11.59 11.25 4.76
N ARG A 76 -12.58 12.06 4.33
CA ARG A 76 -13.22 11.86 3.02
C ARG A 76 -12.22 12.07 1.90
N GLU A 77 -11.44 13.15 1.95
CA GLU A 77 -10.44 13.43 0.92
C GLU A 77 -9.32 12.37 0.88
N ILE A 78 -8.81 11.91 2.02
CA ILE A 78 -7.77 10.88 2.07
C ILE A 78 -8.32 9.54 1.54
N ASN A 79 -9.49 9.11 2.01
CA ASN A 79 -10.09 7.85 1.54
C ASN A 79 -10.44 7.90 0.04
N LEU A 80 -10.93 9.04 -0.47
CA LEU A 80 -11.22 9.21 -1.90
C LEU A 80 -9.97 9.15 -2.78
N ILE A 81 -8.81 9.55 -2.24
CA ILE A 81 -7.53 9.45 -2.95
C ILE A 81 -7.05 8.00 -2.96
N ASP A 82 -7.10 7.31 -1.80
CA ASP A 82 -6.66 5.92 -1.69
C ASP A 82 -7.56 4.99 -2.54
N ASP A 83 -8.88 5.21 -2.57
CA ASP A 83 -9.82 4.47 -3.42
C ASP A 83 -9.56 4.72 -4.93
N LYS A 84 -9.15 5.95 -5.29
CA LYS A 84 -8.79 6.28 -6.68
C LYS A 84 -7.50 5.61 -7.12
N GLU A 85 -6.47 5.63 -6.27
CA GLU A 85 -5.20 4.95 -6.54
C GLU A 85 -5.41 3.44 -6.69
N GLU A 86 -6.23 2.83 -5.82
CA GLU A 86 -6.55 1.41 -5.92
C GLU A 86 -7.32 1.06 -7.21
N LEU A 87 -8.26 1.92 -7.63
CA LEU A 87 -8.98 1.74 -8.89
C LEU A 87 -8.08 1.95 -10.11
N GLU A 88 -7.14 2.89 -10.08
CA GLU A 88 -6.17 3.10 -11.16
C GLU A 88 -5.21 1.91 -11.30
N GLU A 89 -4.76 1.30 -10.20
CA GLU A 89 -3.99 0.05 -10.26
C GLU A 89 -4.78 -1.10 -10.90
N LYS A 90 -6.10 -1.16 -10.64
CA LYS A 90 -6.98 -2.18 -11.23
C LYS A 90 -7.14 -1.95 -12.74
N ILE A 91 -7.22 -0.69 -13.20
CA ILE A 91 -7.20 -0.31 -14.63
C ILE A 91 -5.92 -0.77 -15.31
N ASP A 92 -4.76 -0.63 -14.67
CA ASP A 92 -3.49 -1.06 -15.24
C ASP A 92 -3.37 -2.57 -15.44
N LYS A 93 -4.13 -3.34 -14.65
CA LYS A 93 -4.18 -4.80 -14.75
C LYS A 93 -5.14 -5.28 -15.84
N LEU A 94 -6.18 -4.51 -16.19
CA LEU A 94 -7.18 -4.88 -17.20
C LEU A 94 -6.58 -5.37 -18.54
N PRO A 95 -5.62 -4.67 -19.17
CA PRO A 95 -5.04 -5.11 -20.43
C PRO A 95 -4.38 -6.50 -20.38
N GLN A 96 -3.90 -6.92 -19.21
CA GLN A 96 -3.23 -8.22 -19.06
C GLN A 96 -4.21 -9.38 -19.22
N PHE A 97 -5.46 -9.21 -18.77
CA PHE A 97 -6.51 -10.22 -18.93
C PHE A 97 -6.82 -10.42 -20.42
N PHE A 98 -6.88 -9.35 -21.19
CA PHE A 98 -7.23 -9.38 -22.61
C PHE A 98 -6.04 -9.57 -23.58
N LYS A 99 -4.89 -10.08 -23.09
CA LYS A 99 -3.75 -10.43 -23.94
C LYS A 99 -4.01 -11.64 -24.83
N ARG A 100 -4.78 -12.60 -24.34
CA ARG A 100 -5.01 -13.91 -25.01
C ARG A 100 -6.48 -14.27 -25.15
N ILE A 101 -7.37 -13.53 -24.50
CA ILE A 101 -8.81 -13.73 -24.55
C ILE A 101 -9.46 -12.45 -25.08
N ASN A 102 -10.39 -12.61 -26.01
CA ASN A 102 -11.15 -11.49 -26.59
C ASN A 102 -12.51 -11.31 -25.90
N LYS A 103 -12.87 -12.23 -25.00
CA LYS A 103 -14.15 -12.24 -24.30
C LYS A 103 -13.95 -12.75 -22.88
N ILE A 104 -14.48 -12.02 -21.91
CA ILE A 104 -14.54 -12.44 -20.50
C ILE A 104 -15.89 -12.06 -19.91
N GLU A 105 -16.38 -12.88 -18.98
CA GLU A 105 -17.60 -12.58 -18.24
C GLU A 105 -17.35 -11.49 -17.20
N ILE A 106 -18.28 -10.54 -17.07
CA ILE A 106 -18.14 -9.37 -16.19
C ILE A 106 -17.89 -9.81 -14.75
N ASP A 107 -18.72 -10.70 -14.22
CA ASP A 107 -18.61 -11.17 -12.83
C ASP A 107 -17.29 -11.88 -12.56
N ARG A 108 -16.78 -12.60 -13.56
CA ARG A 108 -15.48 -13.27 -13.47
C ARG A 108 -14.33 -12.28 -13.42
N LEU A 109 -14.36 -11.24 -14.27
CA LEU A 109 -13.33 -10.21 -14.26
C LEU A 109 -13.41 -9.36 -12.99
N ALA A 110 -14.63 -9.04 -12.54
CA ALA A 110 -14.89 -8.32 -11.30
C ALA A 110 -14.34 -9.07 -10.08
N GLY A 111 -14.58 -10.38 -9.99
CA GLY A 111 -14.01 -11.22 -8.95
C GLY A 111 -12.48 -11.32 -8.99
N GLN A 112 -11.86 -11.29 -10.17
CA GLN A 112 -10.40 -11.28 -10.29
C GLN A 112 -9.75 -9.95 -9.90
N LEU A 113 -10.49 -8.85 -10.05
CA LEU A 113 -10.06 -7.50 -9.69
C LEU A 113 -10.50 -7.10 -8.28
N ASP A 114 -11.20 -7.99 -7.56
CA ASP A 114 -11.79 -7.74 -6.25
C ASP A 114 -12.59 -6.42 -6.22
N ILE A 115 -13.52 -6.30 -7.17
CA ILE A 115 -14.44 -5.17 -7.31
C ILE A 115 -15.83 -5.66 -7.66
N ASN A 116 -16.82 -4.82 -7.38
CA ASN A 116 -18.20 -5.09 -7.78
C ASN A 116 -18.34 -4.98 -9.30
N SER A 117 -19.11 -5.88 -9.92
CA SER A 117 -19.42 -5.88 -11.36
C SER A 117 -19.96 -4.54 -11.86
N SER A 118 -20.82 -3.86 -11.10
CA SER A 118 -21.32 -2.53 -11.46
C SER A 118 -20.23 -1.46 -11.45
N VAL A 119 -19.28 -1.55 -10.51
CA VAL A 119 -18.12 -0.64 -10.45
C VAL A 119 -17.19 -0.89 -11.62
N LEU A 120 -16.95 -2.14 -11.99
CA LEU A 120 -16.16 -2.51 -13.17
C LEU A 120 -16.77 -1.96 -14.46
N ILE A 121 -18.09 -2.11 -14.65
CA ILE A 121 -18.80 -1.55 -15.79
C ILE A 121 -18.63 -0.03 -15.85
N ASN A 122 -18.92 0.66 -14.74
CA ASN A 122 -18.79 2.12 -14.68
C ASN A 122 -17.35 2.57 -14.95
N LEU A 123 -16.37 1.85 -14.41
CA LEU A 123 -14.96 2.13 -14.62
C LEU A 123 -14.53 1.97 -16.08
N ILE A 124 -15.00 0.92 -16.77
CA ILE A 124 -14.75 0.74 -18.21
C ILE A 124 -15.38 1.87 -19.02
N LEU A 125 -16.61 2.29 -18.68
CA LEU A 125 -17.31 3.36 -19.38
C LEU A 125 -16.70 4.75 -19.11
N GLU A 126 -16.38 5.07 -17.85
CA GLU A 126 -15.81 6.36 -17.45
C GLU A 126 -14.35 6.53 -17.87
N LYS A 127 -13.61 5.42 -18.01
CA LYS A 127 -12.18 5.41 -18.36
C LYS A 127 -11.92 4.79 -19.73
N GLY A 128 -12.95 4.71 -20.57
CA GLY A 128 -12.86 4.16 -21.93
C GLY A 128 -11.71 4.79 -22.72
N ASP A 129 -11.63 6.12 -22.75
CA ASP A 129 -10.56 6.86 -23.43
C ASP A 129 -9.16 6.46 -22.94
N LYS A 130 -8.96 6.35 -21.62
CA LYS A 130 -7.68 5.91 -21.03
C LYS A 130 -7.35 4.45 -21.36
N LEU A 131 -8.35 3.59 -21.50
CA LEU A 131 -8.17 2.19 -21.87
C LEU A 131 -7.82 2.07 -23.36
N GLU A 132 -8.43 2.88 -24.21
CA GLU A 132 -8.11 2.97 -25.63
C GLU A 132 -6.67 3.44 -25.87
N GLU A 133 -6.20 4.46 -25.13
CA GLU A 133 -4.79 4.89 -25.15
C GLU A 133 -3.81 3.76 -24.79
N LYS A 134 -4.25 2.82 -23.94
CA LYS A 134 -3.48 1.63 -23.56
C LYS A 134 -3.63 0.45 -24.54
N GLY A 135 -4.28 0.68 -25.68
CA GLY A 135 -4.51 -0.34 -26.72
C GLY A 135 -5.58 -1.35 -26.34
N LEU A 136 -6.50 -0.98 -25.45
CA LEU A 136 -7.59 -1.82 -24.99
C LEU A 136 -8.93 -1.17 -25.30
N ASN A 137 -9.51 -1.52 -26.45
CA ASN A 137 -10.88 -1.12 -26.76
C ASN A 137 -11.84 -2.19 -26.23
N LEU A 138 -12.70 -1.82 -25.29
CA LEU A 138 -13.63 -2.74 -24.61
C LEU A 138 -15.07 -2.39 -24.93
N LEU A 139 -15.85 -3.40 -25.31
CA LEU A 139 -17.28 -3.32 -25.51
C LEU A 139 -18.01 -4.19 -24.49
N ILE A 140 -19.12 -3.69 -23.97
CA ILE A 140 -19.97 -4.44 -23.05
C ILE A 140 -21.11 -5.05 -23.87
N ASP A 141 -21.17 -6.38 -23.89
CA ASP A 141 -22.21 -7.17 -24.56
C ASP A 141 -22.93 -8.04 -23.53
N GLY A 142 -24.00 -7.47 -22.95
CA GLY A 142 -24.78 -8.10 -21.89
C GLY A 142 -23.92 -8.39 -20.65
N VAL A 143 -23.67 -9.67 -20.39
CA VAL A 143 -22.85 -10.16 -19.26
C VAL A 143 -21.37 -10.34 -19.60
N TYR A 144 -20.96 -10.00 -20.82
CA TYR A 144 -19.58 -10.15 -21.28
C TYR A 144 -18.92 -8.81 -21.61
N ILE A 145 -17.61 -8.77 -21.43
CA ILE A 145 -16.73 -7.72 -21.93
C ILE A 145 -15.94 -8.30 -23.10
N LEU A 146 -16.02 -7.63 -24.24
CA LEU A 146 -15.38 -7.97 -25.50
C LEU A 146 -14.23 -7.00 -25.75
N LYS A 147 -13.09 -7.53 -26.19
CA LYS A 147 -12.01 -6.71 -26.74
C LYS A 147 -12.27 -6.52 -28.24
N SER A 148 -12.43 -5.27 -28.66
CA SER A 148 -12.54 -4.91 -30.08
C SER A 148 -11.18 -4.77 -30.75
#